data_AF-Q8RVX1-F1
#
_entry.id   AF-Q8RVX1-F1
#
_cell.length_a   1.000
_cell.length_b   1.000
_cell.length_c   1.000
_cell.angle_alpha   90.00
_cell.angle_beta   90.00
_cell.angle_gamma   90.00
#
_symmetry.space_group_name_H-M   'P 1'
#
loop_
_entity.id
_entity.type
_entity.pdbx_description
1 polymer ?
#
loop_
_entity_poly.entity_id
_entity_poly.type
_entity_poly.pdbx_seq_one_letter_code
_entity_poly.pdbx_strand_id
1 'polypeptide(L)'
;MASQQSLLDKPRNSLSKTFWLILSLVAIISSSALIASYLFNPTSFFNLTSSPHVCEHALDTKSCLAHVSEVAQGPILATTKDHKLNLLISLLTQSTPQIQNAMDTVKAIKHKINNPKEEAALHDCEQLMDLSIDRVWDSVVALTKNTIDSQQDTHSWLSSVLTNHATCLDGLEGTSRALMEAELEDLMSRARTSLAMLVAVLPPKGNEQFIDESLNGDFPSWVTSKDRRLLESSIRDIKANVVVAKDGSGKFKTVAEAIASAPDNGKTRYVIYVKKGTYKENVEIGKKKTNVMLVGDGMDATVITGNLNVIDGSTTFKSATVAAVGDGFIAQDIWFQNTAGPQKHQAVALRVGADQSVINRCRMDAFQDTLYAHSNRQFYRDSFITGTVDFIFGNAPVVFQKCKLVARKPMNNQKNMVTAQGREDPNQNTGTSIQQCDVTPSSDLKPVVGSIKTFLGRPWKKFSRTVVLQSFVDNHIDPTGWAEWDAQSKDFLNTLYYGEYMNNGPGAGTSKRVNWPGYHVITSAAEASKFTVRQLIQGNVWLKNTGVNFIEGL
;
A
#
# COMPACT_ATOMS: atom_id res chain seq x y z
N MET A 1 110.02 -10.27 23.29
CA MET A 1 108.99 -9.96 22.28
C MET A 1 108.06 -11.16 22.15
N ALA A 2 106.75 -10.92 22.09
CA ALA A 2 105.68 -11.79 21.57
C ALA A 2 105.50 -13.18 22.24
N SER A 3 104.48 -13.35 23.10
CA SER A 3 103.09 -13.74 22.79
C SER A 3 102.88 -15.25 22.54
N GLN A 4 102.12 -15.90 23.43
CA GLN A 4 101.07 -16.87 23.10
C GLN A 4 100.47 -17.41 24.41
N GLN A 5 99.18 -17.14 24.63
CA GLN A 5 98.42 -17.71 25.73
C GLN A 5 97.28 -18.52 25.12
N SER A 6 97.34 -19.84 25.29
CA SER A 6 96.23 -20.76 25.04
C SER A 6 95.32 -20.77 26.25
N LEU A 7 94.01 -20.75 26.03
CA LEU A 7 93.03 -21.13 27.04
C LEU A 7 92.09 -22.15 26.42
N LEU A 8 92.30 -23.39 26.85
CA LEU A 8 91.53 -24.59 26.56
C LEU A 8 90.21 -24.58 27.35
N ASP A 9 89.15 -24.93 26.63
CA ASP A 9 87.78 -25.16 27.07
C ASP A 9 87.62 -26.24 28.15
N LYS A 10 86.56 -26.07 28.96
CA LYS A 10 85.88 -27.18 29.67
C LYS A 10 84.35 -26.99 29.60
N PRO A 11 83.58 -28.08 29.49
CA PRO A 11 82.20 -28.06 28.99
C PRO A 11 81.16 -27.91 30.11
N ARG A 12 79.98 -27.36 29.78
CA ARG A 12 78.82 -27.36 30.69
C ARG A 12 77.51 -27.73 29.98
N ASN A 13 77.09 -28.96 30.25
CA ASN A 13 75.76 -29.56 30.31
C ASN A 13 74.60 -28.96 29.47
N SER A 14 74.24 -29.72 28.44
CA SER A 14 72.97 -29.65 27.69
C SER A 14 71.77 -29.95 28.58
N LEU A 15 70.88 -28.98 28.78
CA LEU A 15 69.51 -29.23 29.24
C LEU A 15 68.78 -30.11 28.21
N SER A 16 68.19 -31.18 28.73
CA SER A 16 67.79 -32.38 27.99
C SER A 16 66.72 -32.14 26.92
N LYS A 17 66.93 -32.73 25.74
CA LYS A 17 65.95 -32.85 24.63
C LYS A 17 64.58 -33.41 25.06
N THR A 18 64.51 -34.12 26.19
CA THR A 18 63.24 -34.61 26.76
C THR A 18 62.33 -33.49 27.27
N PHE A 19 62.86 -32.35 27.72
CA PHE A 19 62.03 -31.23 28.19
C PHE A 19 61.23 -30.57 27.04
N TRP A 20 61.87 -30.40 25.89
CA TRP A 20 61.23 -29.85 24.69
C TRP A 20 60.22 -30.80 24.05
N LEU A 21 60.47 -32.11 24.11
CA LEU A 21 59.52 -33.13 23.64
C LEU A 21 58.22 -33.12 24.49
N ILE A 22 58.34 -33.01 25.81
CA ILE A 22 57.18 -32.95 26.71
C ILE A 22 56.36 -31.67 26.46
N LEU A 23 57.00 -30.52 26.27
CA LEU A 23 56.28 -29.28 25.94
C LEU A 23 55.52 -29.37 24.60
N SER A 24 56.09 -30.04 23.59
CA SER A 24 55.43 -30.22 22.29
C SER A 24 54.22 -31.14 22.35
N LEU A 25 54.29 -32.22 23.14
CA LEU A 25 53.19 -33.16 23.34
C LEU A 25 52.01 -32.53 24.11
N VAL A 26 52.30 -31.71 25.12
CA VAL A 26 51.26 -30.97 25.86
C VAL A 26 50.54 -29.95 24.97
N ALA A 27 51.26 -29.29 24.05
CA ALA A 27 50.66 -28.36 23.09
C ALA A 27 49.77 -29.07 22.06
N ILE A 28 50.14 -30.27 21.60
CA ILE A 28 49.33 -31.03 20.63
C ILE A 28 48.06 -31.60 21.28
N ILE A 29 48.15 -32.06 22.54
CA ILE A 29 46.99 -32.58 23.29
C ILE A 29 46.02 -31.44 23.66
N SER A 30 46.51 -30.24 24.01
CA SER A 30 45.62 -29.09 24.27
C SER A 30 44.94 -28.58 22.98
N SER A 31 45.64 -28.60 21.85
CA SER A 31 45.09 -28.20 20.55
C SER A 31 44.00 -29.16 20.05
N SER A 32 44.20 -30.47 20.23
CA SER A 32 43.22 -31.48 19.83
C SER A 32 42.00 -31.53 20.77
N ALA A 33 42.16 -31.24 22.06
CA ALA A 33 41.03 -31.08 23.00
C ALA A 33 40.19 -29.83 22.69
N LEU A 34 40.80 -28.74 22.22
CA LEU A 34 40.10 -27.52 21.76
C LEU A 34 39.35 -27.73 20.43
N ILE A 35 39.88 -28.57 19.54
CA ILE A 35 39.20 -28.90 18.27
C ILE A 35 38.07 -29.92 18.50
N ALA A 36 38.24 -30.87 19.43
CA ALA A 36 37.18 -31.81 19.79
C ALA A 36 36.02 -31.14 20.52
N SER A 37 36.26 -30.12 21.36
CA SER A 37 35.18 -29.31 21.96
C SER A 37 34.49 -28.37 20.97
N TYR A 38 35.16 -28.00 19.87
CA TYR A 38 34.54 -27.28 18.75
C TYR A 38 33.72 -28.19 17.82
N LEU A 39 34.17 -29.43 17.58
CA LEU A 39 33.52 -30.38 16.65
C LEU A 39 32.42 -31.23 17.31
N PHE A 40 32.46 -31.41 18.64
CA PHE A 40 31.46 -32.14 19.42
C PHE A 40 30.79 -31.25 20.47
N ASN A 41 30.51 -29.99 20.12
CA ASN A 41 29.46 -29.29 20.82
C ASN A 41 28.14 -29.91 20.34
N PRO A 42 27.40 -30.66 21.19
CA PRO A 42 26.07 -31.09 20.81
C PRO A 42 25.32 -29.83 20.46
N THR A 43 24.67 -29.80 19.31
CA THR A 43 23.68 -28.79 18.95
C THR A 43 22.76 -28.64 20.15
N SER A 44 23.04 -27.63 20.96
CA SER A 44 22.09 -27.04 21.87
C SER A 44 20.98 -26.62 20.95
N PHE A 45 19.92 -27.43 20.89
CA PHE A 45 18.57 -26.95 20.64
C PHE A 45 18.35 -25.90 21.74
N PHE A 46 18.87 -24.70 21.51
CA PHE A 46 18.48 -23.53 22.26
C PHE A 46 16.99 -23.45 22.05
N ASN A 47 16.25 -23.71 23.11
CA ASN A 47 14.84 -23.41 23.21
C ASN A 47 14.66 -21.97 22.74
N LEU A 48 14.22 -21.80 21.49
CA LEU A 48 13.85 -20.53 20.88
C LEU A 48 12.49 -20.04 21.44
N THR A 49 12.22 -20.32 22.71
CA THR A 49 11.03 -19.87 23.44
C THR A 49 11.17 -18.43 23.94
N SER A 50 12.22 -17.71 23.55
CA SER A 50 12.49 -16.34 24.00
C SER A 50 12.13 -15.22 23.00
N SER A 51 11.49 -15.53 21.86
CA SER A 51 10.90 -14.51 20.95
C SER A 51 9.36 -14.52 20.80
N PRO A 52 8.53 -14.93 21.79
CA PRO A 52 7.08 -15.02 21.58
C PRO A 52 6.41 -13.66 21.29
N HIS A 53 7.03 -12.54 21.66
CA HIS A 53 6.41 -11.22 21.49
C HIS A 53 6.40 -10.69 20.05
N VAL A 54 7.34 -11.06 19.16
CA VAL A 54 7.38 -10.44 17.81
C VAL A 54 6.29 -10.99 16.87
N CYS A 55 5.72 -12.14 17.21
CA CYS A 55 4.66 -12.81 16.44
C CYS A 55 3.28 -12.74 17.13
N GLU A 56 3.13 -11.95 18.20
CA GLU A 56 1.91 -11.92 19.02
C GLU A 56 0.68 -11.40 18.25
N HIS A 57 0.90 -10.58 17.23
CA HIS A 57 -0.13 -10.04 16.35
C HIS A 57 -0.32 -10.83 15.05
N ALA A 58 0.44 -11.92 14.83
CA ALA A 58 0.37 -12.69 13.59
C ALA A 58 -0.89 -13.58 13.56
N LEU A 59 -1.63 -13.55 12.43
CA LEU A 59 -2.76 -14.46 12.19
C LEU A 59 -2.32 -15.93 12.17
N ASP A 60 -1.16 -16.20 11.57
CA ASP A 60 -0.49 -17.50 11.60
C ASP A 60 0.83 -17.38 12.38
N THR A 61 0.73 -17.61 13.70
CA THR A 61 1.90 -17.57 14.59
C THR A 61 2.95 -18.60 14.20
N LYS A 62 2.56 -19.75 13.61
CA LYS A 62 3.50 -20.81 13.24
C LYS A 62 4.36 -20.38 12.05
N SER A 63 3.73 -19.84 10.99
CA SER A 63 4.47 -19.28 9.85
C SER A 63 5.34 -18.10 10.26
N CYS A 64 4.83 -17.21 11.12
CA CYS A 64 5.64 -16.08 11.63
C CYS A 64 6.91 -16.58 12.34
N LEU A 65 6.79 -17.55 13.25
CA LEU A 65 7.93 -18.12 13.96
C LEU A 65 8.93 -18.82 13.03
N ALA A 66 8.44 -19.49 11.98
CA ALA A 66 9.28 -20.11 10.96
C ALA A 66 10.13 -19.06 10.23
N HIS A 67 9.49 -18.02 9.70
CA HIS A 67 10.16 -16.93 8.98
C HIS A 67 11.14 -16.15 9.87
N VAL A 68 10.80 -15.91 11.14
CA VAL A 68 11.71 -15.29 12.10
C VAL A 68 12.93 -16.17 12.37
N SER A 69 12.74 -17.49 12.44
CA SER A 69 13.83 -18.44 12.67
C SER A 69 14.81 -18.51 11.49
N GLU A 70 14.34 -18.28 10.26
CA GLU A 70 15.21 -18.23 9.06
C GLU A 70 16.26 -17.12 9.14
N VAL A 71 15.91 -15.97 9.74
CA VAL A 71 16.77 -14.79 9.82
C VAL A 71 17.49 -14.64 11.16
N ALA A 72 17.18 -15.49 12.13
CA ALA A 72 17.81 -15.50 13.45
C ALA A 72 19.15 -16.27 13.42
N GLN A 73 20.21 -15.67 12.87
CA GLN A 73 21.58 -16.20 12.97
C GLN A 73 22.59 -15.13 13.41
N GLY A 74 23.21 -15.31 14.59
CA GLY A 74 24.33 -14.50 15.10
C GLY A 74 24.46 -14.56 16.64
N PRO A 75 25.67 -14.68 17.21
CA PRO A 75 25.87 -14.72 18.65
C PRO A 75 26.12 -13.32 19.22
N ILE A 76 25.10 -12.56 19.63
CA ILE A 76 25.30 -11.37 20.47
C ILE A 76 24.18 -11.23 21.51
N LEU A 77 24.61 -11.00 22.76
CA LEU A 77 23.84 -10.89 24.00
C LEU A 77 22.77 -9.78 24.00
N ALA A 78 21.67 -10.08 24.70
CA ALA A 78 20.50 -9.28 25.12
C ALA A 78 20.71 -7.74 25.27
N THR A 79 19.81 -6.84 24.79
CA THR A 79 18.43 -6.60 25.30
C THR A 79 17.55 -5.64 24.44
N THR A 80 16.23 -5.76 24.67
CA THR A 80 15.07 -4.82 24.64
C THR A 80 14.34 -4.35 23.35
N LYS A 81 14.88 -3.51 22.44
CA LYS A 81 14.12 -3.01 21.26
C LYS A 81 14.88 -3.13 19.95
N ASP A 82 16.16 -2.78 19.98
CA ASP A 82 17.02 -2.76 18.80
C ASP A 82 17.19 -4.16 18.19
N HIS A 83 17.21 -5.20 19.03
CA HIS A 83 17.24 -6.58 18.54
C HIS A 83 15.99 -6.94 17.73
N LYS A 84 14.79 -6.59 18.20
CA LYS A 84 13.54 -6.89 17.49
C LYS A 84 13.42 -6.09 16.19
N LEU A 85 13.89 -4.84 16.19
CA LEU A 85 13.97 -4.01 15.00
C LEU A 85 14.96 -4.58 13.98
N ASN A 86 16.12 -5.03 14.42
CA ASN A 86 17.11 -5.69 13.56
C ASN A 86 16.56 -6.99 12.96
N LEU A 87 15.82 -7.79 13.73
CA LEU A 87 15.15 -8.98 13.18
C LEU A 87 14.14 -8.62 12.09
N LEU A 88 13.34 -7.56 12.28
CA LEU A 88 12.42 -7.06 11.25
C LEU A 88 13.19 -6.60 10.01
N ILE A 89 14.27 -5.83 10.16
CA ILE A 89 15.11 -5.38 9.04
C ILE A 89 15.72 -6.58 8.29
N SER A 90 16.20 -7.59 9.00
CA SER A 90 16.72 -8.83 8.40
C SER A 90 15.65 -9.59 7.62
N LEU A 91 14.42 -9.71 8.18
CA LEU A 91 13.29 -10.34 7.48
C LEU A 91 12.92 -9.58 6.21
N LEU A 92 12.85 -8.25 6.25
CA LEU A 92 12.56 -7.42 5.08
C LEU A 92 13.65 -7.58 4.02
N THR A 93 14.91 -7.55 4.42
CA THR A 93 16.06 -7.76 3.52
C THR A 93 15.99 -9.13 2.85
N GLN A 94 15.66 -10.18 3.62
CA GLN A 94 15.54 -11.55 3.14
C GLN A 94 14.30 -11.78 2.25
N SER A 95 13.29 -10.91 2.34
CA SER A 95 12.08 -10.99 1.50
C SER A 95 12.36 -10.58 0.06
N THR A 96 13.33 -9.71 -0.20
CA THR A 96 13.63 -9.20 -1.55
C THR A 96 14.07 -10.32 -2.52
N PRO A 97 15.03 -11.21 -2.16
CA PRO A 97 15.36 -12.37 -3.01
C PRO A 97 14.16 -13.28 -3.31
N GLN A 98 13.23 -13.46 -2.37
CA GLN A 98 12.04 -14.28 -2.61
C GLN A 98 11.10 -13.64 -3.62
N ILE A 99 10.90 -12.32 -3.54
CA ILE A 99 10.11 -11.58 -4.54
C ILE A 99 10.80 -11.67 -5.91
N GLN A 100 12.12 -11.59 -5.97
CA GLN A 100 12.87 -11.71 -7.21
C GLN A 100 12.73 -13.11 -7.84
N ASN A 101 12.80 -14.17 -7.03
CA ASN A 101 12.56 -15.54 -7.49
C ASN A 101 11.15 -15.68 -8.09
N ALA A 102 10.13 -15.15 -7.42
CA ALA A 102 8.76 -15.19 -7.92
C ALA A 102 8.58 -14.42 -9.23
N MET A 103 9.26 -13.28 -9.39
CA MET A 103 9.30 -12.56 -10.66
C MET A 103 9.94 -13.38 -11.77
N ASP A 104 11.00 -14.14 -11.48
CA ASP A 104 11.67 -14.98 -12.46
C ASP A 104 10.83 -16.20 -12.83
N THR A 105 10.09 -16.77 -11.86
CA THR A 105 9.04 -17.78 -12.12
C THR A 105 7.96 -17.21 -13.06
N VAL A 106 7.45 -16.00 -12.79
CA VAL A 106 6.48 -15.32 -13.66
C VAL A 106 7.01 -15.18 -15.08
N LYS A 107 8.25 -14.70 -15.26
CA LYS A 107 8.87 -14.59 -16.60
C LYS A 107 8.97 -15.95 -17.29
N ALA A 108 9.35 -17.00 -16.56
CA ALA A 108 9.45 -18.35 -17.10
C ALA A 108 8.08 -18.92 -17.53
N ILE A 109 7.02 -18.63 -16.78
CA ILE A 109 5.65 -19.04 -17.11
C ILE A 109 5.13 -18.28 -18.33
N LYS A 110 5.37 -16.97 -18.42
CA LYS A 110 4.94 -16.13 -19.56
C LYS A 110 5.43 -16.68 -20.89
N HIS A 111 6.66 -17.20 -20.94
CA HIS A 111 7.20 -17.82 -22.17
C HIS A 111 6.52 -19.14 -22.58
N LYS A 112 5.71 -19.75 -21.71
CA LYS A 112 5.06 -21.05 -21.92
C LYS A 112 3.54 -20.95 -22.07
N ILE A 113 2.94 -19.82 -21.67
CA ILE A 113 1.50 -19.59 -21.73
C ILE A 113 1.11 -19.00 -23.07
N ASN A 114 0.04 -19.55 -23.67
CA ASN A 114 -0.54 -19.07 -24.92
C ASN A 114 -1.91 -18.40 -24.73
N ASN A 115 -2.38 -18.26 -23.48
CA ASN A 115 -3.65 -17.62 -23.15
C ASN A 115 -3.42 -16.12 -22.88
N PRO A 116 -3.95 -15.20 -23.71
CA PRO A 116 -3.72 -13.77 -23.56
C PRO A 116 -4.19 -13.19 -22.22
N LYS A 117 -5.25 -13.76 -21.61
CA LYS A 117 -5.74 -13.31 -20.30
C LYS A 117 -4.77 -13.67 -19.18
N GLU A 118 -4.27 -14.90 -19.19
CA GLU A 118 -3.25 -15.35 -18.22
C GLU A 118 -1.93 -14.60 -18.42
N GLU A 119 -1.54 -14.32 -19.67
CA GLU A 119 -0.37 -13.50 -19.97
C GLU A 119 -0.52 -12.07 -19.42
N ALA A 120 -1.67 -11.43 -19.60
CA ALA A 120 -1.96 -10.11 -19.06
C ALA A 120 -1.90 -10.10 -17.52
N ALA A 121 -2.48 -11.10 -16.86
CA ALA A 121 -2.40 -11.23 -15.40
C ALA A 121 -0.96 -11.41 -14.90
N LEU A 122 -0.13 -12.17 -15.61
CA LEU A 122 1.28 -12.33 -15.28
C LEU A 122 2.09 -11.03 -15.49
N HIS A 123 1.72 -10.20 -16.46
CA HIS A 123 2.28 -8.84 -16.58
C HIS A 123 1.93 -7.96 -15.38
N ASP A 124 0.71 -8.07 -14.85
CA ASP A 124 0.31 -7.36 -13.63
C ASP A 124 1.14 -7.81 -12.43
N CYS A 125 1.32 -9.12 -12.27
CA CYS A 125 2.16 -9.70 -11.23
C CYS A 125 3.61 -9.18 -11.28
N GLU A 126 4.22 -9.09 -12.47
CA GLU A 126 5.56 -8.55 -12.63
C GLU A 126 5.63 -7.08 -12.17
N GLN A 127 4.66 -6.26 -12.57
CA GLN A 127 4.59 -4.86 -12.13
C GLN A 127 4.39 -4.74 -10.61
N LEU A 128 3.48 -5.54 -10.04
CA LEU A 128 3.16 -5.51 -8.61
C LEU A 128 4.34 -5.94 -7.74
N MET A 129 5.09 -6.96 -8.17
CA MET A 129 6.28 -7.44 -7.47
C MET A 129 7.45 -6.43 -7.57
N ASP A 130 7.64 -5.82 -8.73
CA ASP A 130 8.64 -4.75 -8.91
C ASP A 130 8.36 -3.54 -8.00
N LEU A 131 7.08 -3.18 -7.80
CA LEU A 131 6.68 -2.17 -6.82
C LEU A 131 6.90 -2.62 -5.38
N SER A 132 6.65 -3.91 -5.08
CA SER A 132 6.87 -4.45 -3.74
C SER A 132 8.35 -4.42 -3.34
N ILE A 133 9.28 -4.71 -4.26
CA ILE A 133 10.72 -4.63 -3.98
C ILE A 133 11.12 -3.22 -3.56
N ASP A 134 10.67 -2.19 -4.28
CA ASP A 134 10.95 -0.79 -3.93
C ASP A 134 10.41 -0.46 -2.53
N ARG A 135 9.16 -0.84 -2.23
CA ARG A 135 8.54 -0.57 -0.92
C ARG A 135 9.21 -1.30 0.23
N VAL A 136 9.73 -2.51 0.01
CA VAL A 136 10.53 -3.25 1.01
C VAL A 136 11.83 -2.50 1.29
N TRP A 137 12.55 -2.04 0.26
CA TRP A 137 13.77 -1.26 0.42
C TRP A 137 13.52 0.10 1.09
N ASP A 138 12.48 0.81 0.66
CA ASP A 138 12.05 2.08 1.26
C ASP A 138 11.78 1.89 2.76
N SER A 139 11.11 0.79 3.13
CA SER A 139 10.82 0.41 4.52
C SER A 139 12.10 0.15 5.32
N VAL A 140 13.05 -0.61 4.77
CA VAL A 140 14.35 -0.85 5.42
C VAL A 140 15.06 0.47 5.68
N VAL A 141 15.15 1.35 4.68
CA VAL A 141 15.78 2.67 4.83
C VAL A 141 15.04 3.52 5.86
N ALA A 142 13.72 3.56 5.86
CA ALA A 142 12.92 4.33 6.80
C ALA A 142 13.08 3.86 8.25
N LEU A 143 13.17 2.55 8.48
CA LEU A 143 13.39 1.98 9.82
C LEU A 143 14.75 2.38 10.41
N THR A 144 15.77 2.62 9.59
CA THR A 144 17.07 3.14 10.09
C THR A 144 17.00 4.56 10.65
N LYS A 145 16.02 5.37 10.20
CA LYS A 145 15.81 6.74 10.70
C LYS A 145 15.13 6.77 12.07
N ASN A 146 14.35 5.75 12.39
CA ASN A 146 13.66 5.55 13.67
C ASN A 146 12.83 6.77 14.15
N THR A 147 12.15 7.47 13.24
CA THR A 147 11.21 8.56 13.58
C THR A 147 9.77 8.07 13.51
N ILE A 148 8.83 8.78 14.14
CA ILE A 148 7.40 8.40 14.08
C ILE A 148 6.90 8.37 12.63
N ASP A 149 7.24 9.40 11.85
CA ASP A 149 6.86 9.48 10.44
C ASP A 149 7.44 8.30 9.63
N SER A 150 8.70 7.92 9.88
CA SER A 150 9.33 6.81 9.16
C SER A 150 8.72 5.45 9.52
N GLN A 151 8.20 5.29 10.74
CA GLN A 151 7.44 4.11 11.16
C GLN A 151 6.06 4.04 10.50
N GLN A 152 5.36 5.18 10.40
CA GLN A 152 4.06 5.28 9.72
C GLN A 152 4.18 5.06 8.20
N ASP A 153 5.24 5.58 7.60
CA ASP A 153 5.61 5.32 6.20
C ASP A 153 5.84 3.81 5.99
N THR A 154 6.68 3.20 6.84
CA THR A 154 6.94 1.75 6.79
C THR A 154 5.65 0.93 6.90
N HIS A 155 4.75 1.28 7.81
CA HIS A 155 3.47 0.58 7.98
C HIS A 155 2.61 0.64 6.72
N SER A 156 2.55 1.82 6.09
CA SER A 156 1.79 2.04 4.86
C SER A 156 2.39 1.28 3.69
N TRP A 157 3.72 1.31 3.54
CA TRP A 157 4.44 0.64 2.47
C TRP A 157 4.38 -0.89 2.61
N LEU A 158 4.58 -1.46 3.80
CA LEU A 158 4.41 -2.90 4.00
C LEU A 158 2.96 -3.35 3.80
N SER A 159 1.98 -2.52 4.15
CA SER A 159 0.58 -2.79 3.83
C SER A 159 0.35 -2.83 2.31
N SER A 160 1.05 -1.98 1.55
CA SER A 160 1.02 -2.00 0.09
C SER A 160 1.69 -3.24 -0.51
N VAL A 161 2.78 -3.74 0.09
CA VAL A 161 3.47 -4.97 -0.34
C VAL A 161 2.53 -6.18 -0.28
N LEU A 162 1.83 -6.36 0.85
CA LEU A 162 0.84 -7.41 0.98
C LEU A 162 -0.31 -7.25 -0.03
N THR A 163 -0.77 -6.00 -0.23
CA THR A 163 -1.82 -5.69 -1.21
C THR A 163 -1.39 -6.05 -2.63
N ASN A 164 -0.14 -5.77 -3.01
CA ASN A 164 0.40 -6.07 -4.32
C ASN A 164 0.46 -7.58 -4.57
N HIS A 165 0.92 -8.36 -3.58
CA HIS A 165 0.99 -9.82 -3.69
C HIS A 165 -0.41 -10.46 -3.77
N ALA A 166 -1.34 -10.00 -2.93
CA ALA A 166 -2.74 -10.44 -2.99
C ALA A 166 -3.40 -10.09 -4.33
N THR A 167 -3.16 -8.88 -4.86
CA THR A 167 -3.70 -8.45 -6.16
C THR A 167 -3.14 -9.30 -7.31
N CYS A 168 -1.85 -9.65 -7.26
CA CYS A 168 -1.27 -10.57 -8.22
C CYS A 168 -1.97 -11.93 -8.15
N LEU A 169 -2.11 -12.53 -6.96
CA LEU A 169 -2.78 -13.83 -6.80
C LEU A 169 -4.25 -13.79 -7.27
N ASP A 170 -5.00 -12.75 -6.93
CA ASP A 170 -6.40 -12.58 -7.35
C ASP A 170 -6.57 -12.46 -8.86
N GLY A 171 -5.58 -11.88 -9.55
CA GLY A 171 -5.62 -11.71 -11.00
C GLY A 171 -5.30 -12.98 -11.78
N LEU A 172 -4.66 -13.98 -11.16
CA LEU A 172 -4.26 -15.21 -11.82
C LEU A 172 -5.40 -16.24 -11.85
N GLU A 173 -5.51 -16.92 -13.00
CA GLU A 173 -6.46 -18.01 -13.24
C GLU A 173 -5.77 -19.18 -13.94
N GLY A 174 -6.44 -20.34 -14.00
CA GLY A 174 -5.99 -21.48 -14.81
C GLY A 174 -4.59 -21.98 -14.47
N THR A 175 -3.76 -22.17 -15.50
CA THR A 175 -2.40 -22.71 -15.34
C THR A 175 -1.48 -21.72 -14.64
N SER A 176 -1.59 -20.42 -14.96
CA SER A 176 -0.78 -19.38 -14.32
C SER A 176 -0.98 -19.35 -12.80
N ARG A 177 -2.23 -19.48 -12.33
CA ARG A 177 -2.54 -19.58 -10.90
C ARG A 177 -1.94 -20.82 -10.28
N ALA A 178 -2.20 -21.99 -10.86
CA ALA A 178 -1.75 -23.27 -10.32
C ALA A 178 -0.22 -23.34 -10.12
N LEU A 179 0.55 -22.66 -10.98
CA LEU A 179 2.00 -22.62 -10.90
C LEU A 179 2.54 -21.57 -9.92
N MET A 180 1.83 -20.47 -9.71
CA MET A 180 2.28 -19.35 -8.87
C MET A 180 1.71 -19.35 -7.45
N GLU A 181 0.60 -20.05 -7.20
CA GLU A 181 -0.17 -19.93 -5.96
C GLU A 181 0.67 -20.21 -4.71
N ALA A 182 1.46 -21.29 -4.70
CA ALA A 182 2.31 -21.61 -3.55
C ALA A 182 3.38 -20.54 -3.27
N GLU A 183 4.00 -19.98 -4.32
CA GLU A 183 5.04 -18.97 -4.19
C GLU A 183 4.44 -17.62 -3.74
N LEU A 184 3.28 -17.24 -4.26
CA LEU A 184 2.57 -16.02 -3.85
C LEU A 184 2.02 -16.12 -2.43
N GLU A 185 1.54 -17.28 -2.00
CA GLU A 185 1.11 -17.49 -0.62
C GLU A 185 2.29 -17.41 0.37
N ASP A 186 3.49 -17.86 -0.01
CA ASP A 186 4.71 -17.64 0.78
C ASP A 186 5.05 -16.15 0.88
N LEU A 187 5.03 -15.42 -0.24
CA LEU A 187 5.25 -13.96 -0.23
C LEU A 187 4.22 -13.22 0.63
N MET A 188 2.94 -13.58 0.52
CA MET A 188 1.87 -13.02 1.35
C MET A 188 2.09 -13.36 2.84
N SER A 189 2.49 -14.59 3.16
CA SER A 189 2.84 -15.02 4.51
C SER A 189 4.01 -14.23 5.11
N ARG A 190 5.06 -13.97 4.33
CA ARG A 190 6.20 -13.12 4.73
C ARG A 190 5.81 -11.66 4.92
N ALA A 191 4.95 -11.12 4.05
CA ALA A 191 4.43 -9.77 4.19
C ALA A 191 3.53 -9.60 5.44
N ARG A 192 2.65 -10.58 5.72
CA ARG A 192 1.83 -10.64 6.95
C ARG A 192 2.71 -10.71 8.20
N THR A 193 3.75 -11.54 8.17
CA THR A 193 4.75 -11.66 9.24
C THR A 193 5.45 -10.33 9.49
N SER A 194 5.90 -9.65 8.42
CA SER A 194 6.56 -8.35 8.52
C SER A 194 5.65 -7.28 9.14
N LEU A 195 4.37 -7.26 8.78
CA LEU A 195 3.37 -6.37 9.39
C LEU A 195 3.12 -6.69 10.87
N ALA A 196 2.94 -7.96 11.22
CA ALA A 196 2.75 -8.38 12.61
C ALA A 196 3.95 -8.01 13.49
N MET A 197 5.16 -8.24 12.98
CA MET A 197 6.40 -7.83 13.65
C MET A 197 6.50 -6.30 13.78
N LEU A 198 6.15 -5.55 12.73
CA LEU A 198 6.16 -4.08 12.79
C LEU A 198 5.25 -3.58 13.93
N VAL A 199 4.02 -4.08 14.00
CA VAL A 199 3.05 -3.68 15.04
C VAL A 199 3.51 -4.10 16.44
N ALA A 200 4.15 -5.26 16.59
CA ALA A 200 4.68 -5.72 17.87
C ALA A 200 5.92 -4.92 18.34
N VAL A 201 6.79 -4.50 17.41
CA VAL A 201 8.05 -3.80 17.73
C VAL A 201 7.84 -2.29 17.87
N LEU A 202 6.92 -1.76 17.08
CA LEU A 202 6.61 -0.34 16.96
C LEU A 202 5.08 -0.17 17.08
N PRO A 203 4.51 -0.43 18.28
CA PRO A 203 3.07 -0.35 18.46
C PRO A 203 2.59 1.07 18.12
N PRO A 204 1.44 1.21 17.43
CA PRO A 204 0.84 2.51 17.19
C PRO A 204 0.63 3.19 18.54
N LYS A 205 1.20 4.38 18.75
CA LYS A 205 0.94 5.15 19.96
C LYS A 205 -0.54 5.55 19.98
N GLY A 206 -1.33 4.87 20.81
CA GLY A 206 -2.72 5.24 21.03
C GLY A 206 -2.81 6.51 21.88
N ASN A 207 -3.62 7.48 21.43
CA ASN A 207 -4.20 8.56 22.23
C ASN A 207 -3.27 9.28 23.24
N GLU A 208 -2.02 9.57 22.88
CA GLU A 208 -1.32 10.65 23.61
C GLU A 208 -1.98 11.97 23.21
N GLN A 209 -2.35 12.73 24.25
CA GLN A 209 -3.15 13.95 24.24
C GLN A 209 -2.87 14.86 23.05
N PHE A 210 -3.92 15.57 22.61
CA PHE A 210 -3.88 16.74 21.74
C PHE A 210 -2.85 17.76 22.26
N ILE A 211 -1.58 17.56 21.92
CA ILE A 211 -0.57 18.59 22.02
C ILE A 211 -0.53 19.22 20.63
N ASP A 212 -1.10 20.43 20.55
CA ASP A 212 -0.81 21.40 19.51
C ASP A 212 0.67 21.79 19.62
N GLU A 213 1.55 20.87 19.25
CA GLU A 213 2.96 21.18 19.07
C GLU A 213 3.04 21.94 17.75
N SER A 214 3.13 23.27 17.85
CA SER A 214 3.46 24.10 16.71
C SER A 214 4.75 23.55 16.11
N LEU A 215 4.66 22.99 14.90
CA LEU A 215 5.80 22.47 14.16
C LEU A 215 6.72 23.63 13.76
N ASN A 216 7.63 24.00 14.67
CA ASN A 216 8.86 24.73 14.35
C ASN A 216 9.93 23.74 13.83
N GLY A 217 9.52 22.87 12.90
CA GLY A 217 10.41 21.93 12.20
C GLY A 217 10.57 22.36 10.76
N ASP A 218 11.82 22.52 10.31
CA ASP A 218 12.14 22.83 8.92
C ASP A 218 11.47 21.83 7.96
N PHE A 219 10.87 22.36 6.89
CA PHE A 219 10.17 21.58 5.88
C PHE A 219 11.12 20.63 5.13
N PRO A 220 10.66 19.45 4.67
CA PRO A 220 11.48 18.56 3.85
C PRO A 220 12.03 19.28 2.61
N SER A 221 13.32 19.11 2.32
CA SER A 221 14.06 19.87 1.30
C SER A 221 13.59 19.66 -0.15
N TRP A 222 12.68 18.71 -0.39
CA TRP A 222 12.09 18.42 -1.70
C TRP A 222 10.79 19.18 -1.98
N VAL A 223 10.22 19.90 -1.00
CA VAL A 223 9.01 20.72 -1.20
C VAL A 223 9.35 22.21 -1.13
N THR A 224 9.06 22.93 -2.21
CA THR A 224 9.32 24.38 -2.23
C THR A 224 8.10 25.17 -1.74
N SER A 225 8.32 26.39 -1.26
CA SER A 225 7.25 27.31 -0.84
C SER A 225 6.18 27.59 -1.92
N LYS A 226 6.49 27.29 -3.19
CA LYS A 226 5.59 27.47 -4.35
C LYS A 226 4.56 26.34 -4.47
N ASP A 227 4.85 25.14 -3.99
CA ASP A 227 3.92 24.01 -4.03
C ASP A 227 2.73 24.21 -3.09
N ARG A 228 2.93 25.02 -2.03
CA ARG A 228 1.94 25.31 -0.97
C ARG A 228 0.66 26.01 -1.45
N ARG A 229 0.65 26.63 -2.63
CA ARG A 229 -0.49 27.41 -3.14
C ARG A 229 -1.11 26.86 -4.42
N LEU A 230 -0.58 25.77 -5.00
CA LEU A 230 -1.01 25.33 -6.34
C LEU A 230 -2.47 24.86 -6.40
N LEU A 231 -2.97 24.23 -5.34
CA LEU A 231 -4.36 23.74 -5.29
C LEU A 231 -5.36 24.80 -4.79
N GLU A 232 -4.88 25.88 -4.16
CA GLU A 232 -5.67 27.08 -3.79
C GLU A 232 -5.74 28.12 -4.92
N SER A 233 -4.75 28.11 -5.82
CA SER A 233 -4.60 29.11 -6.87
C SER A 233 -5.62 28.91 -8.00
N SER A 234 -6.03 30.01 -8.63
CA SER A 234 -6.78 29.90 -9.89
C SER A 234 -5.90 29.24 -10.95
N ILE A 235 -6.50 28.50 -11.89
CA ILE A 235 -5.78 27.80 -12.97
C ILE A 235 -4.86 28.78 -13.74
N ARG A 236 -5.23 30.07 -13.82
CA ARG A 236 -4.46 31.13 -14.47
C ARG A 236 -3.15 31.48 -13.74
N ASP A 237 -3.07 31.20 -12.45
CA ASP A 237 -1.91 31.51 -11.61
C ASP A 237 -0.96 30.30 -11.46
N ILE A 238 -1.38 29.12 -11.91
CA ILE A 238 -0.56 27.90 -11.91
C ILE A 238 0.48 28.00 -13.03
N LYS A 239 1.77 28.10 -12.64
CA LYS A 239 2.88 28.06 -13.59
C LYS A 239 3.16 26.62 -14.04
N ALA A 240 2.55 26.20 -15.15
CA ALA A 240 2.77 24.89 -15.74
C ALA A 240 4.21 24.71 -16.28
N ASN A 241 4.78 23.51 -16.15
CA ASN A 241 6.03 23.14 -16.80
C ASN A 241 5.82 22.87 -18.28
N VAL A 242 4.72 22.18 -18.62
CA VAL A 242 4.31 21.89 -20.00
C VAL A 242 2.80 21.98 -20.14
N VAL A 243 2.35 22.29 -21.36
CA VAL A 243 0.93 22.41 -21.71
C VAL A 243 0.57 21.38 -22.77
N VAL A 244 -0.54 20.69 -22.57
CA VAL A 244 -1.15 19.76 -23.51
C VAL A 244 -2.37 20.42 -24.11
N ALA A 245 -2.46 20.50 -25.45
CA ALA A 245 -3.61 21.07 -26.12
C ALA A 245 -3.88 20.40 -27.48
N LYS A 246 -5.10 19.92 -27.68
CA LYS A 246 -5.49 19.27 -28.96
C LYS A 246 -5.48 20.22 -30.15
N ASP A 247 -5.71 21.51 -29.91
CA ASP A 247 -5.71 22.57 -30.92
C ASP A 247 -4.30 22.98 -31.39
N GLY A 248 -3.24 22.38 -30.81
CA GLY A 248 -1.85 22.70 -31.14
C GLY A 248 -1.28 23.93 -30.44
N SER A 249 -2.03 24.58 -29.55
CA SER A 249 -1.57 25.73 -28.76
C SER A 249 -0.68 25.37 -27.56
N GLY A 250 -0.44 24.07 -27.33
CA GLY A 250 0.41 23.51 -26.27
C GLY A 250 1.66 22.86 -26.85
N LYS A 251 2.59 22.46 -25.98
CA LYS A 251 3.82 21.76 -26.37
C LYS A 251 3.53 20.34 -26.87
N PHE A 252 2.55 19.68 -26.28
CA PHE A 252 2.15 18.31 -26.63
C PHE A 252 0.68 18.25 -27.04
N LYS A 253 0.33 17.24 -27.84
CA LYS A 253 -1.08 16.98 -28.24
C LYS A 253 -1.74 15.92 -27.37
N THR A 254 -0.95 15.07 -26.73
CA THR A 254 -1.42 13.98 -25.86
C THR A 254 -0.90 14.14 -24.44
N VAL A 255 -1.62 13.55 -23.49
CA VAL A 255 -1.24 13.56 -22.07
C VAL A 255 -0.05 12.60 -21.85
N ALA A 256 -0.03 11.46 -22.52
CA ALA A 256 1.07 10.48 -22.45
C ALA A 256 2.43 11.08 -22.85
N GLU A 257 2.51 11.86 -23.93
CA GLU A 257 3.76 12.55 -24.34
C GLU A 257 4.25 13.53 -23.26
N ALA A 258 3.33 14.27 -22.64
CA ALA A 258 3.68 15.21 -21.58
C ALA A 258 4.21 14.52 -20.33
N ILE A 259 3.61 13.40 -19.94
CA ILE A 259 4.10 12.57 -18.81
C ILE A 259 5.46 11.98 -19.12
N ALA A 260 5.67 11.46 -20.34
CA ALA A 260 6.96 10.93 -20.77
C ALA A 260 8.07 11.99 -20.66
N SER A 261 7.75 13.26 -20.89
CA SER A 261 8.69 14.39 -20.80
C SER A 261 9.02 14.85 -19.37
N ALA A 262 8.26 14.42 -18.36
CA ALA A 262 8.58 14.71 -16.96
C ALA A 262 9.87 13.99 -16.54
N PRO A 263 10.74 14.61 -15.73
CA PRO A 263 11.97 13.97 -15.26
C PRO A 263 11.66 12.75 -14.37
N ASP A 264 12.44 11.69 -14.53
CA ASP A 264 12.39 10.54 -13.63
C ASP A 264 12.94 10.94 -12.25
N ASN A 265 12.27 10.46 -11.19
CA ASN A 265 12.57 10.73 -9.78
C ASN A 265 12.69 12.24 -9.49
N GLY A 266 11.79 13.02 -10.11
CA GLY A 266 11.71 14.46 -9.95
C GLY A 266 11.56 14.86 -8.49
N LYS A 267 12.50 15.66 -7.98
CA LYS A 267 12.52 16.13 -6.59
C LYS A 267 11.50 17.23 -6.30
N THR A 268 10.94 17.85 -7.33
CA THR A 268 10.02 18.98 -7.24
C THR A 268 8.81 18.74 -8.13
N ARG A 269 7.69 19.38 -7.82
CA ARG A 269 6.44 19.27 -8.59
C ARG A 269 6.64 19.54 -10.08
N TYR A 270 6.23 18.61 -10.93
CA TYR A 270 6.17 18.78 -12.37
C TYR A 270 4.71 18.92 -12.82
N VAL A 271 4.30 20.13 -13.16
CA VAL A 271 2.92 20.50 -13.49
C VAL A 271 2.69 20.37 -14.99
N ILE A 272 1.76 19.50 -15.36
CA ILE A 272 1.24 19.30 -16.71
C ILE A 272 -0.15 19.91 -16.77
N TYR A 273 -0.30 21.02 -17.49
CA TYR A 273 -1.60 21.64 -17.71
C TYR A 273 -2.24 21.07 -18.98
N VAL A 274 -3.41 20.47 -18.83
CA VAL A 274 -4.18 19.83 -19.90
C VAL A 274 -5.39 20.69 -20.23
N LYS A 275 -5.33 21.40 -21.35
CA LYS A 275 -6.42 22.27 -21.79
C LYS A 275 -7.71 21.48 -22.03
N LYS A 276 -8.83 22.19 -22.06
CA LYS A 276 -10.15 21.65 -22.35
C LYS A 276 -10.16 20.79 -23.61
N GLY A 277 -10.91 19.69 -23.55
CA GLY A 277 -11.05 18.73 -24.63
C GLY A 277 -11.16 17.30 -24.13
N THR A 278 -11.51 16.41 -25.04
CA THR A 278 -11.59 14.96 -24.76
C THR A 278 -10.38 14.25 -25.34
N TYR A 279 -9.53 13.70 -24.48
CA TYR A 279 -8.31 12.98 -24.78
C TYR A 279 -8.59 11.47 -24.71
N LYS A 280 -8.57 10.80 -25.87
CA LYS A 280 -8.84 9.36 -25.98
C LYS A 280 -7.53 8.60 -25.90
N GLU A 281 -7.10 8.27 -24.70
CA GLU A 281 -5.83 7.61 -24.42
C GLU A 281 -5.88 6.88 -23.07
N ASN A 282 -5.18 5.75 -22.97
CA ASN A 282 -4.88 5.10 -21.70
C ASN A 282 -3.51 5.57 -21.23
N VAL A 283 -3.42 6.07 -19.99
CA VAL A 283 -2.24 6.77 -19.48
C VAL A 283 -1.71 6.10 -18.23
N GLU A 284 -0.39 5.90 -18.17
CA GLU A 284 0.29 5.37 -16.99
C GLU A 284 1.36 6.36 -16.48
N ILE A 285 1.19 6.84 -15.24
CA ILE A 285 2.18 7.60 -14.49
C ILE A 285 2.98 6.58 -13.66
N GLY A 286 3.99 5.98 -14.30
CA GLY A 286 4.79 4.92 -13.70
C GLY A 286 5.59 5.35 -12.46
N LYS A 287 6.13 4.37 -11.71
CA LYS A 287 6.79 4.59 -10.40
C LYS A 287 7.91 5.64 -10.40
N LYS A 288 8.65 5.77 -11.52
CA LYS A 288 9.72 6.76 -11.68
C LYS A 288 9.20 8.19 -11.88
N LYS A 289 7.93 8.40 -12.24
CA LYS A 289 7.35 9.72 -12.51
C LYS A 289 6.81 10.35 -11.21
N THR A 290 7.69 10.58 -10.24
CA THR A 290 7.34 11.15 -8.93
C THR A 290 6.98 12.64 -9.04
N ASN A 291 6.13 13.12 -8.13
CA ASN A 291 5.71 14.52 -8.02
C ASN A 291 5.06 15.12 -9.29
N VAL A 292 4.49 14.29 -10.17
CA VAL A 292 3.72 14.76 -11.33
C VAL A 292 2.35 15.29 -10.88
N MET A 293 1.96 16.45 -11.41
CA MET A 293 0.64 17.01 -11.27
C MET A 293 -0.04 17.15 -12.63
N LEU A 294 -1.21 16.55 -12.79
CA LEU A 294 -2.12 16.82 -13.90
C LEU A 294 -3.14 17.86 -13.45
N VAL A 295 -3.28 18.95 -14.20
CA VAL A 295 -4.32 19.97 -13.96
C VAL A 295 -5.08 20.26 -15.23
N GLY A 296 -6.41 20.18 -15.19
CA GLY A 296 -7.29 20.48 -16.32
C GLY A 296 -7.83 21.91 -16.32
N ASP A 297 -8.70 22.23 -17.28
CA ASP A 297 -9.47 23.49 -17.33
C ASP A 297 -10.74 23.45 -16.47
N GLY A 298 -11.01 22.33 -15.79
CA GLY A 298 -12.23 22.08 -15.04
C GLY A 298 -12.67 20.63 -15.18
N MET A 299 -13.26 20.07 -14.11
CA MET A 299 -13.70 18.67 -14.07
C MET A 299 -14.79 18.31 -15.11
N ASP A 300 -15.41 19.28 -15.76
CA ASP A 300 -16.37 19.06 -16.86
C ASP A 300 -15.82 19.52 -18.23
N ALA A 301 -14.59 20.06 -18.28
CA ALA A 301 -13.99 20.66 -19.48
C ALA A 301 -12.83 19.84 -20.04
N THR A 302 -12.01 19.22 -19.19
CA THR A 302 -10.89 18.37 -19.60
C THR A 302 -11.17 16.92 -19.25
N VAL A 303 -11.27 16.06 -20.26
CA VAL A 303 -11.64 14.64 -20.11
C VAL A 303 -10.53 13.74 -20.67
N ILE A 304 -10.04 12.79 -19.87
CA ILE A 304 -9.23 11.66 -20.33
C ILE A 304 -10.12 10.42 -20.32
N THR A 305 -10.28 9.77 -21.47
CA THR A 305 -11.25 8.70 -21.66
C THR A 305 -10.67 7.46 -22.33
N GLY A 306 -11.08 6.29 -21.84
CA GLY A 306 -10.78 4.96 -22.38
C GLY A 306 -12.00 4.03 -22.27
N ASN A 307 -11.82 2.76 -22.65
CA ASN A 307 -12.88 1.75 -22.62
C ASN A 307 -12.37 0.31 -22.42
N LEU A 308 -11.14 0.14 -21.91
CA LEU A 308 -10.62 -1.18 -21.55
C LEU A 308 -11.48 -1.82 -20.45
N ASN A 309 -11.69 -3.12 -20.53
CA ASN A 309 -12.60 -3.85 -19.65
C ASN A 309 -12.30 -5.36 -19.63
N VAL A 310 -12.83 -6.05 -18.62
CA VAL A 310 -12.58 -7.48 -18.40
C VAL A 310 -13.21 -8.39 -19.47
N ILE A 311 -14.41 -8.07 -19.94
CA ILE A 311 -15.09 -8.87 -20.97
C ILE A 311 -14.25 -8.95 -22.25
N ASP A 312 -13.64 -7.83 -22.66
CA ASP A 312 -12.85 -7.73 -23.88
C ASP A 312 -11.37 -8.14 -23.70
N GLY A 313 -11.00 -8.70 -22.54
CA GLY A 313 -9.72 -9.36 -22.33
C GLY A 313 -8.69 -8.59 -21.50
N SER A 314 -9.00 -7.41 -20.98
CA SER A 314 -8.14 -6.74 -19.99
C SER A 314 -8.27 -7.43 -18.63
N THR A 315 -7.25 -7.30 -17.78
CA THR A 315 -7.46 -7.49 -16.34
C THR A 315 -8.16 -6.27 -15.74
N THR A 316 -8.77 -6.39 -14.56
CA THR A 316 -9.29 -5.23 -13.82
C THR A 316 -8.17 -4.20 -13.57
N PHE A 317 -6.98 -4.66 -13.18
CA PHE A 317 -5.84 -3.80 -12.87
C PHE A 317 -5.36 -2.96 -14.08
N LYS A 318 -5.33 -3.54 -15.29
CA LYS A 318 -4.95 -2.84 -16.54
C LYS A 318 -6.12 -2.18 -17.27
N SER A 319 -7.35 -2.38 -16.82
CA SER A 319 -8.52 -1.73 -17.44
C SER A 319 -8.57 -0.21 -17.20
N ALA A 320 -7.72 0.32 -16.31
CA ALA A 320 -7.67 1.71 -15.94
C ALA A 320 -7.46 2.64 -17.15
N THR A 321 -8.32 3.63 -17.30
CA THR A 321 -8.09 4.73 -18.26
C THR A 321 -6.86 5.54 -17.86
N VAL A 322 -6.74 5.87 -16.57
CA VAL A 322 -5.50 6.45 -16.02
C VAL A 322 -5.04 5.61 -14.82
N ALA A 323 -3.78 5.23 -14.83
CA ALA A 323 -3.11 4.57 -13.72
C ALA A 323 -1.98 5.46 -13.18
N ALA A 324 -2.01 5.77 -11.88
CA ALA A 324 -0.98 6.58 -11.22
C ALA A 324 -0.29 5.79 -10.11
N VAL A 325 1.03 5.61 -10.25
CA VAL A 325 1.87 4.84 -9.32
C VAL A 325 3.07 5.66 -8.83
N GLY A 326 3.50 6.70 -9.56
CA GLY A 326 4.55 7.61 -9.10
C GLY A 326 4.13 8.42 -7.87
N ASP A 327 4.90 8.32 -6.79
CA ASP A 327 4.61 8.95 -5.49
C ASP A 327 4.41 10.47 -5.58
N GLY A 328 3.54 10.97 -4.71
CA GLY A 328 3.16 12.37 -4.66
C GLY A 328 2.29 12.80 -5.85
N PHE A 329 1.67 11.88 -6.59
CA PHE A 329 0.81 12.23 -7.72
C PHE A 329 -0.33 13.18 -7.31
N ILE A 330 -0.57 14.22 -8.12
CA ILE A 330 -1.69 15.13 -7.94
C ILE A 330 -2.53 15.20 -9.23
N ALA A 331 -3.84 15.09 -9.09
CA ALA A 331 -4.79 15.42 -10.14
C ALA A 331 -5.72 16.55 -9.67
N GLN A 332 -5.94 17.54 -10.52
CA GLN A 332 -6.86 18.63 -10.25
C GLN A 332 -7.69 19.04 -11.46
N ASP A 333 -8.98 19.35 -11.24
CA ASP A 333 -9.85 19.97 -12.25
C ASP A 333 -9.91 19.15 -13.56
N ILE A 334 -9.99 17.82 -13.45
CA ILE A 334 -9.95 16.90 -14.59
C ILE A 334 -10.97 15.74 -14.44
N TRP A 335 -11.43 15.21 -15.56
CA TRP A 335 -12.33 14.07 -15.64
C TRP A 335 -11.61 12.82 -16.17
N PHE A 336 -11.58 11.75 -15.37
CA PHE A 336 -11.20 10.40 -15.77
C PHE A 336 -12.44 9.56 -16.07
N GLN A 337 -12.53 9.00 -17.28
CA GLN A 337 -13.73 8.30 -17.73
C GLN A 337 -13.41 6.94 -18.36
N ASN A 338 -14.12 5.90 -17.94
CA ASN A 338 -14.18 4.63 -18.68
C ASN A 338 -15.58 4.43 -19.28
N THR A 339 -15.64 4.30 -20.61
CA THR A 339 -16.89 4.27 -21.39
C THR A 339 -17.34 2.87 -21.78
N ALA A 340 -16.74 1.80 -21.23
CA ALA A 340 -17.07 0.41 -21.59
C ALA A 340 -18.57 0.07 -21.39
N GLY A 341 -19.19 0.60 -20.33
CA GLY A 341 -20.59 0.34 -19.98
C GLY A 341 -20.76 -0.84 -19.01
N PRO A 342 -21.95 -1.00 -18.39
CA PRO A 342 -22.15 -1.99 -17.33
C PRO A 342 -22.14 -3.43 -17.84
N GLN A 343 -22.42 -3.65 -19.13
CA GLN A 343 -22.37 -4.96 -19.79
C GLN A 343 -20.95 -5.51 -19.97
N LYS A 344 -19.94 -4.68 -19.73
CA LYS A 344 -18.52 -5.03 -19.87
C LYS A 344 -17.85 -5.41 -18.55
N HIS A 345 -18.64 -5.47 -17.47
CA HIS A 345 -18.17 -5.72 -16.10
C HIS A 345 -17.07 -4.73 -15.68
N GLN A 346 -16.01 -5.18 -15.01
CA GLN A 346 -14.99 -4.33 -14.44
C GLN A 346 -14.30 -3.48 -15.51
N ALA A 347 -14.32 -2.16 -15.33
CA ALA A 347 -13.78 -1.19 -16.27
C ALA A 347 -13.37 0.10 -15.54
N VAL A 348 -12.10 0.18 -15.15
CA VAL A 348 -11.60 1.21 -14.24
C VAL A 348 -11.41 2.55 -14.96
N ALA A 349 -11.88 3.65 -14.36
CA ALA A 349 -11.60 5.01 -14.84
C ALA A 349 -10.26 5.52 -14.31
N LEU A 350 -10.05 5.38 -12.99
CA LEU A 350 -8.81 5.80 -12.33
C LEU A 350 -8.32 4.69 -11.39
N ARG A 351 -7.06 4.31 -11.53
CA ARG A 351 -6.34 3.47 -10.55
C ARG A 351 -5.22 4.27 -9.92
N VAL A 352 -5.15 4.26 -8.59
CA VAL A 352 -4.08 4.95 -7.84
C VAL A 352 -3.41 3.95 -6.91
N GLY A 353 -2.09 3.82 -7.07
CA GLY A 353 -1.19 3.11 -6.15
C GLY A 353 -0.01 3.99 -5.70
N ALA A 354 -0.07 5.29 -6.00
CA ALA A 354 0.93 6.29 -5.59
C ALA A 354 0.71 6.71 -4.14
N ASP A 355 1.78 6.70 -3.33
CA ASP A 355 1.73 7.19 -1.97
C ASP A 355 1.62 8.71 -1.92
N GLN A 356 0.93 9.22 -0.90
CA GLN A 356 0.70 10.66 -0.68
C GLN A 356 0.08 11.35 -1.90
N SER A 357 -0.91 10.71 -2.52
CA SER A 357 -1.59 11.22 -3.70
C SER A 357 -2.81 12.09 -3.36
N VAL A 358 -3.05 13.14 -4.17
CA VAL A 358 -4.20 14.05 -4.02
C VAL A 358 -5.02 14.11 -5.30
N ILE A 359 -6.32 13.88 -5.17
CA ILE A 359 -7.28 13.97 -6.26
C ILE A 359 -8.30 15.05 -5.86
N ASN A 360 -8.17 16.25 -6.43
CA ASN A 360 -8.88 17.44 -5.99
C ASN A 360 -9.76 18.01 -7.09
N ARG A 361 -11.06 18.18 -6.86
CA ARG A 361 -12.00 18.66 -7.89
C ARG A 361 -11.87 17.85 -9.18
N CYS A 362 -11.87 16.53 -9.06
CA CYS A 362 -11.84 15.63 -10.21
C CYS A 362 -13.19 14.93 -10.36
N ARG A 363 -13.44 14.43 -11.58
CA ARG A 363 -14.56 13.54 -11.87
C ARG A 363 -14.06 12.16 -12.24
N MET A 364 -14.56 11.12 -11.59
CA MET A 364 -14.31 9.72 -11.96
C MET A 364 -15.65 9.09 -12.36
N ASP A 365 -15.75 8.64 -13.61
CA ASP A 365 -17.03 8.21 -14.22
C ASP A 365 -16.85 6.90 -14.97
N ALA A 366 -17.48 5.84 -14.46
CA ALA A 366 -17.66 4.58 -15.16
C ALA A 366 -18.93 3.87 -14.66
N PHE A 367 -18.93 2.54 -14.70
CA PHE A 367 -19.98 1.70 -14.14
C PHE A 367 -19.41 0.83 -13.02
N GLN A 368 -19.02 -0.41 -13.31
CA GLN A 368 -18.43 -1.30 -12.33
C GLN A 368 -16.93 -0.96 -12.16
N ASP A 369 -16.46 -0.96 -10.91
CA ASP A 369 -15.04 -0.75 -10.55
C ASP A 369 -14.48 0.62 -11.00
N THR A 370 -15.26 1.70 -10.83
CA THR A 370 -14.91 3.03 -11.36
C THR A 370 -13.56 3.56 -10.82
N LEU A 371 -13.37 3.53 -9.51
CA LEU A 371 -12.19 4.02 -8.83
C LEU A 371 -11.49 2.89 -8.09
N TYR A 372 -10.29 2.53 -8.57
CA TYR A 372 -9.43 1.57 -7.91
C TYR A 372 -8.42 2.31 -7.01
N ALA A 373 -8.81 2.57 -5.76
CA ALA A 373 -7.93 3.05 -4.70
C ALA A 373 -7.06 1.88 -4.20
N HIS A 374 -6.13 1.46 -5.06
CA HIS A 374 -5.42 0.18 -4.98
C HIS A 374 -4.61 0.05 -3.70
N SER A 375 -3.62 0.92 -3.49
CA SER A 375 -2.67 0.85 -2.36
C SER A 375 -2.08 2.22 -2.03
N ASN A 376 -1.34 2.30 -0.92
CA ASN A 376 -0.69 3.51 -0.38
C ASN A 376 -1.66 4.64 0.00
N ARG A 377 -1.18 5.73 0.62
CA ARG A 377 -2.02 6.79 1.20
C ARG A 377 -2.57 7.72 0.15
N GLN A 378 -3.88 7.95 0.19
CA GLN A 378 -4.59 8.74 -0.83
C GLN A 378 -5.61 9.70 -0.18
N PHE A 379 -5.75 10.89 -0.78
CA PHE A 379 -6.75 11.88 -0.37
C PHE A 379 -7.57 12.38 -1.55
N TYR A 380 -8.89 12.29 -1.44
CA TYR A 380 -9.83 12.75 -2.45
C TYR A 380 -10.64 13.91 -1.88
N ARG A 381 -10.63 15.06 -2.57
CA ARG A 381 -11.27 16.30 -2.11
C ARG A 381 -12.16 16.90 -3.18
N ASP A 382 -13.34 17.38 -2.77
CA ASP A 382 -14.27 18.15 -3.61
C ASP A 382 -14.54 17.49 -4.98
N SER A 383 -14.51 16.14 -5.02
CA SER A 383 -14.52 15.35 -6.25
C SER A 383 -15.87 14.65 -6.45
N PHE A 384 -16.17 14.31 -7.70
CA PHE A 384 -17.39 13.60 -8.10
C PHE A 384 -17.03 12.19 -8.57
N ILE A 385 -17.59 11.17 -7.92
CA ILE A 385 -17.34 9.77 -8.24
C ILE A 385 -18.67 9.10 -8.53
N THR A 386 -18.83 8.48 -9.71
CA THR A 386 -20.06 7.80 -10.08
C THR A 386 -19.83 6.41 -10.67
N GLY A 387 -20.66 5.46 -10.24
CA GLY A 387 -20.62 4.09 -10.73
C GLY A 387 -21.76 3.24 -10.16
N THR A 388 -21.60 1.93 -10.26
CA THR A 388 -22.65 0.94 -9.97
C THR A 388 -22.20 -0.10 -8.96
N VAL A 389 -21.65 -1.22 -9.43
CA VAL A 389 -21.08 -2.29 -8.61
C VAL A 389 -19.67 -1.89 -8.20
N ASP A 390 -19.38 -1.96 -6.91
CA ASP A 390 -18.05 -1.80 -6.31
C ASP A 390 -17.27 -0.56 -6.79
N PHE A 391 -17.97 0.57 -6.97
CA PHE A 391 -17.38 1.67 -7.75
C PHE A 391 -16.25 2.43 -7.04
N ILE A 392 -16.06 2.20 -5.74
CA ILE A 392 -14.84 2.55 -4.99
C ILE A 392 -14.30 1.26 -4.34
N PHE A 393 -13.16 0.78 -4.80
CA PHE A 393 -12.61 -0.50 -4.31
C PHE A 393 -11.09 -0.45 -4.21
N GLY A 394 -10.53 -1.46 -3.53
CA GLY A 394 -9.09 -1.56 -3.26
C GLY A 394 -8.77 -1.60 -1.78
N ASN A 395 -7.48 -1.44 -1.46
CA ASN A 395 -6.94 -1.59 -0.12
C ASN A 395 -5.99 -0.44 0.26
N ALA A 396 -6.20 0.75 -0.29
CA ALA A 396 -5.53 1.96 0.18
C ALA A 396 -6.03 2.39 1.58
N PRO A 397 -5.18 2.95 2.45
CA PRO A 397 -5.65 3.92 3.44
C PRO A 397 -6.06 5.20 2.71
N VAL A 398 -7.36 5.44 2.59
CA VAL A 398 -7.92 6.52 1.77
C VAL A 398 -9.00 7.30 2.51
N VAL A 399 -8.95 8.63 2.40
CA VAL A 399 -10.00 9.54 2.88
C VAL A 399 -10.63 10.29 1.71
N PHE A 400 -11.94 10.19 1.59
CA PHE A 400 -12.79 11.03 0.75
C PHE A 400 -13.39 12.12 1.62
N GLN A 401 -13.17 13.38 1.25
CA GLN A 401 -13.68 14.53 1.99
C GLN A 401 -14.44 15.49 1.08
N LYS A 402 -15.67 15.87 1.45
CA LYS A 402 -16.52 16.76 0.64
C LYS A 402 -16.72 16.30 -0.81
N CYS A 403 -16.72 14.98 -1.02
CA CYS A 403 -16.96 14.39 -2.33
C CYS A 403 -18.45 14.10 -2.53
N LYS A 404 -18.87 14.02 -3.80
CA LYS A 404 -20.17 13.50 -4.21
C LYS A 404 -20.00 12.07 -4.71
N LEU A 405 -20.54 11.11 -3.99
CA LEU A 405 -20.51 9.70 -4.32
C LEU A 405 -21.88 9.32 -4.90
N VAL A 406 -21.93 9.12 -6.21
CA VAL A 406 -23.18 9.10 -6.97
C VAL A 406 -23.44 7.72 -7.58
N ALA A 407 -24.36 6.96 -6.97
CA ALA A 407 -24.79 5.69 -7.53
C ALA A 407 -25.63 5.92 -8.80
N ARG A 408 -25.28 5.26 -9.90
CA ARG A 408 -26.04 5.33 -11.16
C ARG A 408 -26.86 4.08 -11.42
N LYS A 409 -27.79 4.14 -12.37
CA LYS A 409 -28.61 2.98 -12.75
C LYS A 409 -27.71 1.85 -13.31
N PRO A 410 -27.69 0.67 -12.68
CA PRO A 410 -26.97 -0.49 -13.20
C PRO A 410 -27.80 -1.24 -14.24
N MET A 411 -27.33 -2.41 -14.68
CA MET A 411 -28.16 -3.33 -15.45
C MET A 411 -29.30 -3.90 -14.60
N ASN A 412 -30.32 -4.45 -15.26
CA ASN A 412 -31.37 -5.19 -14.59
C ASN A 412 -30.77 -6.32 -13.72
N ASN A 413 -31.36 -6.55 -12.55
CA ASN A 413 -30.95 -7.56 -11.56
C ASN A 413 -29.57 -7.34 -10.89
N GLN A 414 -28.85 -6.28 -11.22
CA GLN A 414 -27.68 -5.86 -10.46
C GLN A 414 -28.06 -5.04 -9.23
N LYS A 415 -27.14 -4.99 -8.28
CA LYS A 415 -27.21 -4.15 -7.07
C LYS A 415 -26.02 -3.22 -7.09
N ASN A 416 -26.19 -2.00 -6.61
CA ASN A 416 -25.09 -1.05 -6.49
C ASN A 416 -24.38 -1.23 -5.15
N MET A 417 -23.06 -1.04 -5.15
CA MET A 417 -22.22 -1.02 -3.96
C MET A 417 -21.32 0.20 -4.06
N VAL A 418 -21.43 1.12 -3.10
CA VAL A 418 -20.53 2.29 -3.06
C VAL A 418 -19.10 1.85 -2.84
N THR A 419 -18.85 0.95 -1.87
CA THR A 419 -17.51 0.43 -1.60
C THR A 419 -17.39 -1.09 -1.68
N ALA A 420 -16.19 -1.54 -2.06
CA ALA A 420 -15.73 -2.93 -1.89
C ALA A 420 -14.29 -2.94 -1.38
N GLN A 421 -14.10 -2.77 -0.07
CA GLN A 421 -12.78 -2.58 0.51
C GLN A 421 -12.07 -3.92 0.76
N GLY A 422 -10.82 -4.04 0.32
CA GLY A 422 -10.07 -5.28 0.18
C GLY A 422 -8.97 -5.56 1.22
N ARG A 423 -9.16 -5.17 2.48
CA ARG A 423 -8.19 -5.45 3.56
C ARG A 423 -8.16 -6.92 3.93
N GLU A 424 -6.98 -7.53 3.84
CA GLU A 424 -6.78 -8.98 4.04
C GLU A 424 -6.16 -9.36 5.38
N ASP A 425 -5.49 -8.43 6.06
CA ASP A 425 -4.83 -8.69 7.35
C ASP A 425 -5.14 -7.55 8.34
N PRO A 426 -5.46 -7.84 9.61
CA PRO A 426 -5.80 -6.81 10.59
C PRO A 426 -4.63 -5.88 10.91
N ASN A 427 -3.39 -6.33 10.68
CA ASN A 427 -2.17 -5.54 10.87
C ASN A 427 -1.92 -4.57 9.72
N GLN A 428 -2.69 -4.61 8.63
CA GLN A 428 -2.66 -3.53 7.63
C GLN A 428 -3.32 -2.26 8.19
N ASN A 429 -2.69 -1.12 7.97
CA ASN A 429 -3.23 0.20 8.33
C ASN A 429 -4.21 0.78 7.30
N THR A 430 -4.77 -0.07 6.43
CA THR A 430 -5.58 0.31 5.25
C THR A 430 -7.07 0.46 5.58
N GLY A 431 -7.83 1.16 4.73
CA GLY A 431 -9.26 1.33 4.94
C GLY A 431 -9.83 2.50 4.16
N THR A 432 -11.14 2.47 3.92
CA THR A 432 -11.86 3.54 3.23
C THR A 432 -12.63 4.41 4.22
N SER A 433 -12.31 5.70 4.28
CA SER A 433 -13.01 6.70 5.08
C SER A 433 -13.77 7.68 4.17
N ILE A 434 -15.07 7.82 4.39
CA ILE A 434 -15.95 8.73 3.67
C ILE A 434 -16.44 9.78 4.67
N GLN A 435 -15.86 10.98 4.62
CA GLN A 435 -16.08 12.04 5.59
C GLN A 435 -16.73 13.26 4.94
N GLN A 436 -17.83 13.77 5.52
CA GLN A 436 -18.52 14.97 5.02
C GLN A 436 -18.83 14.91 3.52
N CYS A 437 -19.23 13.74 3.03
CA CYS A 437 -19.57 13.51 1.63
C CYS A 437 -21.08 13.47 1.41
N ASP A 438 -21.50 13.59 0.15
CA ASP A 438 -22.88 13.37 -0.28
C ASP A 438 -22.99 12.01 -0.98
N VAL A 439 -23.68 11.05 -0.36
CA VAL A 439 -23.99 9.74 -0.95
C VAL A 439 -25.39 9.80 -1.55
N THR A 440 -25.48 9.91 -2.88
CA THR A 440 -26.73 10.26 -3.58
C THR A 440 -26.98 9.38 -4.81
N PRO A 441 -28.25 9.19 -5.23
CA PRO A 441 -28.56 8.57 -6.49
C PRO A 441 -28.43 9.60 -7.63
N SER A 442 -27.93 9.16 -8.78
CA SER A 442 -27.98 9.95 -10.01
C SER A 442 -29.43 10.13 -10.52
N SER A 443 -29.61 11.02 -11.49
CA SER A 443 -30.92 11.30 -12.08
C SER A 443 -31.59 10.08 -12.74
N ASP A 444 -30.82 9.10 -13.23
CA ASP A 444 -31.37 7.90 -13.87
C ASP A 444 -31.71 6.78 -12.87
N LEU A 445 -31.12 6.81 -11.68
CA LEU A 445 -31.41 5.87 -10.58
C LEU A 445 -32.61 6.33 -9.76
N LYS A 446 -32.74 7.64 -9.50
CA LYS A 446 -33.81 8.24 -8.68
C LYS A 446 -35.22 7.68 -8.97
N PRO A 447 -35.67 7.54 -10.23
CA PRO A 447 -37.01 7.04 -10.54
C PRO A 447 -37.23 5.56 -10.23
N VAL A 448 -36.16 4.77 -10.03
CA VAL A 448 -36.20 3.32 -9.88
C VAL A 448 -35.56 2.82 -8.59
N VAL A 449 -35.35 3.71 -7.61
CA VAL A 449 -34.78 3.38 -6.29
C VAL A 449 -35.52 2.24 -5.59
N GLY A 450 -36.85 2.15 -5.73
CA GLY A 450 -37.64 1.07 -5.12
C GLY A 450 -37.40 -0.32 -5.74
N SER A 451 -36.78 -0.39 -6.92
CA SER A 451 -36.54 -1.64 -7.66
C SER A 451 -35.06 -2.04 -7.71
N ILE A 452 -34.14 -1.12 -7.42
CA ILE A 452 -32.70 -1.34 -7.50
C ILE A 452 -32.08 -1.06 -6.14
N LYS A 453 -31.55 -2.10 -5.52
CA LYS A 453 -30.88 -1.97 -4.22
C LYS A 453 -29.51 -1.31 -4.39
N THR A 454 -29.23 -0.34 -3.53
CA THR A 454 -27.90 0.28 -3.38
C THR A 454 -27.46 0.13 -1.93
N PHE A 455 -26.19 -0.23 -1.71
CA PHE A 455 -25.60 -0.37 -0.38
C PHE A 455 -24.36 0.51 -0.24
N LEU A 456 -24.01 0.86 1.00
CA LEU A 456 -22.78 1.57 1.34
C LEU A 456 -21.54 0.74 0.98
N GLY A 457 -21.63 -0.59 1.05
CA GLY A 457 -20.59 -1.47 0.54
C GLY A 457 -20.78 -2.94 0.87
N ARG A 458 -19.78 -3.74 0.47
CA ARG A 458 -19.66 -5.18 0.75
C ARG A 458 -18.21 -5.63 0.94
N PRO A 459 -17.94 -6.67 1.74
CA PRO A 459 -16.57 -7.01 2.16
C PRO A 459 -15.84 -7.86 1.12
N TRP A 460 -15.12 -7.22 0.19
CA TRP A 460 -14.31 -7.94 -0.80
C TRP A 460 -13.31 -8.91 -0.16
N LYS A 461 -12.74 -8.53 1.00
CA LYS A 461 -11.78 -9.34 1.76
C LYS A 461 -12.13 -9.41 3.24
N LYS A 462 -11.56 -10.42 3.92
CA LYS A 462 -11.93 -10.84 5.27
C LYS A 462 -11.97 -9.72 6.31
N PHE A 463 -10.97 -8.84 6.32
CA PHE A 463 -10.86 -7.76 7.30
C PHE A 463 -11.33 -6.42 6.72
N SER A 464 -12.30 -6.44 5.79
CA SER A 464 -12.81 -5.26 5.12
C SER A 464 -13.12 -4.13 6.11
N ARG A 465 -12.65 -2.91 5.82
CA ARG A 465 -12.75 -1.76 6.73
C ARG A 465 -13.21 -0.52 5.99
N THR A 466 -14.42 -0.07 6.30
CA THR A 466 -15.02 1.13 5.70
C THR A 466 -15.79 1.91 6.76
N VAL A 467 -15.61 3.23 6.80
CA VAL A 467 -16.37 4.10 7.70
C VAL A 467 -16.98 5.25 6.91
N VAL A 468 -18.28 5.48 7.13
CA VAL A 468 -19.02 6.63 6.61
C VAL A 468 -19.34 7.54 7.78
N LEU A 469 -18.76 8.75 7.78
CA LEU A 469 -18.86 9.68 8.90
C LEU A 469 -19.26 11.08 8.45
N GLN A 470 -20.11 11.74 9.24
CA GLN A 470 -20.56 13.12 9.06
C GLN A 470 -21.09 13.42 7.65
N SER A 471 -21.62 12.40 6.97
CA SER A 471 -21.99 12.46 5.56
C SER A 471 -23.50 12.51 5.39
N PHE A 472 -23.96 13.13 4.30
CA PHE A 472 -25.35 13.05 3.87
C PHE A 472 -25.56 11.72 3.14
N VAL A 473 -26.57 10.95 3.55
CA VAL A 473 -26.92 9.67 2.94
C VAL A 473 -28.39 9.73 2.49
N ASP A 474 -28.62 9.66 1.19
CA ASP A 474 -29.95 9.75 0.61
C ASP A 474 -30.72 8.40 0.68
N ASN A 475 -32.03 8.44 0.47
CA ASN A 475 -32.96 7.34 0.70
C ASN A 475 -32.81 6.12 -0.22
N HIS A 476 -31.94 6.21 -1.23
CA HIS A 476 -31.62 5.09 -2.13
C HIS A 476 -30.78 3.98 -1.51
N ILE A 477 -30.13 4.26 -0.37
CA ILE A 477 -29.41 3.25 0.39
C ILE A 477 -30.44 2.32 1.07
N ASP A 478 -30.32 1.02 0.80
CA ASP A 478 -31.17 -0.01 1.41
C ASP A 478 -31.09 0.11 2.94
N PRO A 479 -32.20 -0.01 3.69
CA PRO A 479 -32.19 0.08 5.14
C PRO A 479 -31.18 -0.84 5.85
N THR A 480 -30.81 -1.98 5.25
CA THR A 480 -29.76 -2.85 5.82
C THR A 480 -28.37 -2.19 5.77
N GLY A 481 -28.18 -1.18 4.91
CA GLY A 481 -26.98 -0.35 4.75
C GLY A 481 -25.86 -1.06 4.01
N TRP A 482 -25.54 -2.28 4.39
CA TRP A 482 -24.41 -3.06 3.91
C TRP A 482 -24.89 -4.39 3.31
N ALA A 483 -24.13 -4.92 2.35
CA ALA A 483 -24.41 -6.20 1.70
C ALA A 483 -23.31 -7.22 1.97
N GLU A 484 -23.71 -8.48 1.99
CA GLU A 484 -22.77 -9.60 2.06
C GLU A 484 -21.97 -9.68 0.75
N TRP A 485 -20.76 -10.23 0.82
CA TRP A 485 -19.97 -10.49 -0.38
C TRP A 485 -20.56 -11.67 -1.17
N ASP A 486 -20.59 -12.85 -0.55
CA ASP A 486 -21.22 -14.06 -1.05
C ASP A 486 -21.56 -15.03 0.10
N ALA A 487 -22.10 -16.21 -0.23
CA ALA A 487 -22.45 -17.23 0.75
C ALA A 487 -21.25 -17.95 1.39
N GLN A 488 -20.08 -17.92 0.74
CA GLN A 488 -18.87 -18.61 1.19
C GLN A 488 -18.07 -17.77 2.19
N SER A 489 -18.21 -16.45 2.12
CA SER A 489 -17.45 -15.46 2.89
C SER A 489 -18.18 -14.98 4.15
N LYS A 490 -19.01 -15.83 4.75
CA LYS A 490 -19.84 -15.48 5.92
C LYS A 490 -19.02 -15.18 7.17
N ASP A 491 -17.82 -15.75 7.27
CA ASP A 491 -16.88 -15.46 8.35
C ASP A 491 -16.33 -14.03 8.31
N PHE A 492 -16.38 -13.36 7.14
CA PHE A 492 -15.94 -11.97 7.01
C PHE A 492 -16.82 -11.04 7.84
N LEU A 493 -18.10 -11.38 8.03
CA LEU A 493 -19.07 -10.59 8.80
C LEU A 493 -18.68 -10.44 10.28
N ASN A 494 -17.82 -11.34 10.78
CA ASN A 494 -17.31 -11.31 12.15
C ASN A 494 -16.02 -10.51 12.30
N THR A 495 -15.30 -10.25 11.21
CA THR A 495 -13.92 -9.72 11.21
C THR A 495 -13.76 -8.40 10.46
N LEU A 496 -14.71 -8.07 9.58
CA LEU A 496 -14.82 -6.74 8.98
C LEU A 496 -15.07 -5.66 10.05
N TYR A 497 -14.84 -4.41 9.68
CA TYR A 497 -15.20 -3.24 10.48
C TYR A 497 -15.93 -2.23 9.58
N TYR A 498 -17.25 -2.20 9.68
CA TYR A 498 -18.11 -1.23 9.00
C TYR A 498 -18.73 -0.28 10.01
N GLY A 499 -18.39 1.00 9.89
CA GLY A 499 -18.76 2.03 10.83
C GLY A 499 -19.62 3.14 10.23
N GLU A 500 -20.63 3.59 10.96
CA GLU A 500 -21.39 4.81 10.66
C GLU A 500 -21.31 5.78 11.84
N TYR A 501 -20.95 7.05 11.60
CA TYR A 501 -20.80 8.08 12.65
C TYR A 501 -21.43 9.41 12.25
N MET A 502 -22.45 9.87 12.98
CA MET A 502 -23.08 11.19 12.80
C MET A 502 -23.48 11.51 11.34
N ASN A 503 -23.91 10.51 10.58
CA ASN A 503 -24.48 10.72 9.25
C ASN A 503 -25.88 11.35 9.36
N ASN A 504 -26.29 12.06 8.31
CA ASN A 504 -27.60 12.68 8.22
C ASN A 504 -28.25 12.35 6.86
N GLY A 505 -29.51 12.77 6.66
CA GLY A 505 -30.28 12.46 5.47
C GLY A 505 -31.16 11.21 5.62
N PRO A 506 -32.09 10.99 4.67
CA PRO A 506 -33.14 9.99 4.82
C PRO A 506 -32.65 8.53 4.77
N GLY A 507 -31.45 8.26 4.24
CA GLY A 507 -30.82 6.94 4.24
C GLY A 507 -29.90 6.67 5.45
N ALA A 508 -29.69 7.64 6.33
CA ALA A 508 -28.75 7.54 7.46
C ALA A 508 -29.30 6.79 8.68
N GLY A 509 -30.60 6.44 8.71
CA GLY A 509 -31.21 5.76 9.85
C GLY A 509 -30.64 4.36 10.08
N THR A 510 -30.16 4.08 11.29
CA THR A 510 -29.43 2.84 11.61
C THR A 510 -30.28 1.73 12.24
N SER A 511 -31.56 1.98 12.55
CA SER A 511 -32.43 1.03 13.29
C SER A 511 -32.77 -0.27 12.55
N LYS A 512 -32.52 -0.33 11.23
CA LYS A 512 -32.77 -1.50 10.37
C LYS A 512 -31.50 -2.05 9.72
N ARG A 513 -30.32 -1.59 10.17
CA ARG A 513 -29.03 -2.04 9.66
C ARG A 513 -28.83 -3.51 9.97
N VAL A 514 -27.90 -4.12 9.25
CA VAL A 514 -27.45 -5.49 9.51
C VAL A 514 -26.99 -5.67 10.97
N ASN A 515 -27.18 -6.87 11.52
CA ASN A 515 -26.80 -7.22 12.89
C ASN A 515 -25.44 -7.97 12.95
N TRP A 516 -24.54 -7.70 12.01
CA TRP A 516 -23.25 -8.39 11.95
C TRP A 516 -22.32 -7.92 13.08
N PRO A 517 -21.50 -8.81 13.67
CA PRO A 517 -20.56 -8.40 14.71
C PRO A 517 -19.56 -7.32 14.27
N GLY A 518 -19.17 -7.32 12.99
CA GLY A 518 -18.29 -6.30 12.41
C GLY A 518 -18.98 -4.98 12.02
N TYR A 519 -20.30 -4.87 12.17
CA TYR A 519 -21.02 -3.61 11.93
C TYR A 519 -21.17 -2.81 13.22
N HIS A 520 -20.91 -1.50 13.15
CA HIS A 520 -20.87 -0.62 14.29
C HIS A 520 -21.57 0.72 14.02
N VAL A 521 -22.56 1.05 14.85
CA VAL A 521 -22.99 2.44 15.04
C VAL A 521 -21.97 3.09 15.97
N ILE A 522 -21.09 3.92 15.43
CA ILE A 522 -20.03 4.56 16.21
C ILE A 522 -20.66 5.72 16.99
N THR A 523 -20.47 5.74 18.31
CA THR A 523 -20.93 6.81 19.19
C THR A 523 -19.77 7.59 19.83
N SER A 524 -18.58 6.99 19.90
CA SER A 524 -17.38 7.62 20.45
C SER A 524 -16.65 8.44 19.39
N ALA A 525 -16.43 9.72 19.67
CA ALA A 525 -15.57 10.57 18.82
C ALA A 525 -14.13 10.06 18.75
N ALA A 526 -13.61 9.44 19.81
CA ALA A 526 -12.27 8.86 19.80
C ALA A 526 -12.16 7.67 18.83
N GLU A 527 -13.22 6.87 18.69
CA GLU A 527 -13.26 5.77 17.73
C GLU A 527 -13.38 6.28 16.30
N ALA A 528 -14.29 7.23 16.05
CA ALA A 528 -14.44 7.87 14.74
C ALA A 528 -13.16 8.62 14.30
N SER A 529 -12.42 9.20 15.25
CA SER A 529 -11.19 9.96 14.98
C SER A 529 -10.10 9.13 14.30
N LYS A 530 -10.09 7.80 14.50
CA LYS A 530 -9.15 6.86 13.84
C LYS A 530 -9.26 6.87 12.32
N PHE A 531 -10.40 7.34 11.78
CA PHE A 531 -10.70 7.38 10.35
C PHE A 531 -10.56 8.79 9.75
N THR A 532 -10.05 9.75 10.51
CA THR A 532 -9.80 11.12 10.03
C THR A 532 -8.53 11.21 9.19
N VAL A 533 -8.35 12.35 8.51
CA VAL A 533 -7.15 12.65 7.70
C VAL A 533 -5.87 12.50 8.52
N ARG A 534 -5.83 12.98 9.78
CA ARG A 534 -4.65 12.85 10.64
C ARG A 534 -4.30 11.40 10.94
N GLN A 535 -5.30 10.59 11.30
CA GLN A 535 -5.05 9.28 11.88
C GLN A 535 -4.89 8.19 10.83
N LEU A 536 -5.76 8.17 9.81
CA LEU A 536 -5.75 7.10 8.81
C LEU A 536 -4.61 7.28 7.79
N ILE A 537 -4.39 8.52 7.33
CA ILE A 537 -3.45 8.81 6.23
C ILE A 537 -2.31 9.73 6.64
N GLN A 538 -2.20 10.13 7.92
CA GLN A 538 -1.14 11.03 8.40
C GLN A 538 -1.08 12.35 7.61
N GLY A 539 -2.24 12.83 7.16
CA GLY A 539 -2.33 13.95 6.21
C GLY A 539 -1.79 15.27 6.74
N ASN A 540 -1.72 15.44 8.06
CA ASN A 540 -1.11 16.61 8.70
C ASN A 540 0.38 16.78 8.35
N VAL A 541 1.07 15.69 7.99
CA VAL A 541 2.50 15.68 7.62
C VAL A 541 2.70 16.09 6.16
N TRP A 542 1.85 15.60 5.24
CA TRP A 542 2.10 15.73 3.80
C TRP A 542 1.08 16.57 3.03
N LEU A 543 -0.19 16.68 3.45
CA LEU A 543 -1.21 17.44 2.72
C LEU A 543 -0.97 18.95 2.76
N LYS A 544 -0.44 19.48 3.88
CA LYS A 544 -0.10 20.91 4.02
C LYS A 544 0.80 21.42 2.89
N ASN A 545 1.60 20.52 2.32
CA ASN A 545 2.57 20.83 1.27
C ASN A 545 1.98 20.81 -0.14
N THR A 546 0.72 20.38 -0.28
CA THR A 546 0.03 20.30 -1.57
C THR A 546 -0.80 21.56 -1.86
N GLY A 547 -1.17 22.30 -0.82
CA GLY A 547 -2.13 23.41 -0.90
C GLY A 547 -3.59 22.96 -1.01
N VAL A 548 -3.91 21.67 -0.89
CA VAL A 548 -5.31 21.22 -0.89
C VAL A 548 -5.98 21.65 0.41
N ASN A 549 -7.25 22.06 0.33
CA ASN A 549 -8.05 22.24 1.54
C ASN A 549 -8.38 20.88 2.16
N PHE A 550 -8.10 20.70 3.44
CA PHE A 550 -8.46 19.51 4.18
C PHE A 550 -8.88 19.84 5.61
N ILE A 551 -9.76 19.01 6.16
CA ILE A 551 -10.12 19.01 7.57
C ILE A 551 -9.37 17.83 8.20
N GLU A 552 -8.55 18.12 9.19
CA GLU A 552 -7.62 17.15 9.77
C GLU A 552 -8.31 16.09 10.65
N GLY A 553 -9.35 16.51 11.40
CA GLY A 553 -10.08 15.70 12.38
C GLY A 553 -11.58 15.57 12.07
N LEU A 554 -12.39 15.36 13.11
CA LEU A 554 -13.86 15.34 13.05
C LEU A 554 -14.45 16.75 12.99
#